data_AF-A0A1H8KVZ4-F1
#
_entry.id   AF-A0A1H8KVZ4-F1
#
_cell.length_a   1.000
_cell.length_b   1.000
_cell.length_c   1.000
_cell.angle_alpha   90.00
_cell.angle_beta   90.00
_cell.angle_gamma   90.00
#
_symmetry.space_group_name_H-M   'P 1'
#
loop_
_entity.id
_entity.type
_entity.pdbx_description
1 polymer ?
#
loop_
_entity_poly.entity_id
_entity_poly.type
_entity_poly.pdbx_seq_one_letter_code
_entity_poly.pdbx_strand_id
1 'polypeptide(L)'
;MTLHARSMWLRSRQFRYFIKKLGCKRNQTLHFTLVHDTMARVPVQPTSHSKKRAMTLHKKMKLMEYRLPRIKLLTYANKPIPLLLRNKDGYAVFMTINYREKARGDFQKVRAHFIDVDLNKISEWFHSIEEAEQRMKELQADPVEKILSVTLTPTKQGRYRLLALRSRRRVQQLKRRFLIKHRKHLRTSLIVETKNGYHIYWAIRNGSLGRFVSIQKALVRKFNSDPSITDLGRVMRVPGFYHRKNPASPYLVRVKRWGRKRPFTQAELIKRLALTL
;
A
#
# COMPACT_ATOMS: atom_id res chain seq x y z
N MET A 1 21.15 -10.36 -23.18
CA MET A 1 19.79 -10.39 -22.56
C MET A 1 19.03 -9.12 -22.94
N THR A 2 17.81 -9.21 -23.48
CA THR A 2 17.00 -8.05 -23.88
C THR A 2 16.60 -7.14 -22.69
N LEU A 3 16.37 -5.84 -22.93
CA LEU A 3 15.92 -4.87 -21.90
C LEU A 3 14.66 -5.35 -21.15
N HIS A 4 13.74 -5.98 -21.87
CA HIS A 4 12.53 -6.59 -21.29
C HIS A 4 12.85 -7.72 -20.31
N ALA A 5 13.76 -8.63 -20.68
CA ALA A 5 14.17 -9.74 -19.83
C ALA A 5 14.86 -9.26 -18.55
N ARG A 6 15.75 -8.26 -18.65
CA ARG A 6 16.42 -7.64 -17.50
C ARG A 6 15.42 -6.96 -16.55
N SER A 7 14.45 -6.23 -17.11
CA SER A 7 13.35 -5.61 -16.34
C SER A 7 12.51 -6.66 -15.59
N MET A 8 12.12 -7.73 -16.27
CA MET A 8 11.32 -8.81 -15.65
C MET A 8 12.07 -9.57 -14.56
N TRP A 9 13.38 -9.78 -14.75
CA TRP A 9 14.25 -10.37 -13.74
C TRP A 9 14.30 -9.50 -12.48
N LEU A 10 14.50 -8.18 -12.62
CA LEU A 10 14.52 -7.25 -11.50
C LEU A 10 13.18 -7.23 -10.75
N ARG A 11 12.06 -7.20 -11.47
CA ARG A 11 10.71 -7.24 -10.87
C ARG A 11 10.49 -8.54 -10.08
N SER A 12 10.90 -9.68 -10.64
CA SER A 12 10.83 -10.99 -9.97
C SER A 12 11.69 -11.03 -8.72
N ARG A 13 12.90 -10.46 -8.78
CA ARG A 13 13.78 -10.33 -7.63
C ARG A 13 13.11 -9.49 -6.53
N GLN A 14 12.56 -8.32 -6.86
CA GLN A 14 11.91 -7.46 -5.87
C GLN A 14 10.73 -8.14 -5.17
N PHE A 15 9.85 -8.82 -5.91
CA PHE A 15 8.73 -9.58 -5.32
C PHE A 15 9.22 -10.59 -4.27
N ARG A 16 10.20 -11.43 -4.63
CA ARG A 16 10.70 -12.48 -3.73
C ARG A 16 11.40 -11.91 -2.51
N TYR A 17 12.28 -10.93 -2.71
CA TYR A 17 13.02 -10.34 -1.61
C TYR A 17 12.12 -9.53 -0.67
N PHE A 18 11.03 -8.94 -1.18
CA PHE A 18 10.00 -8.32 -0.37
C PHE A 18 9.35 -9.34 0.59
N ILE A 19 8.88 -10.47 0.07
CA ILE A 19 8.30 -11.54 0.88
C ILE A 19 9.33 -12.11 1.88
N LYS A 20 10.58 -12.32 1.45
CA LYS A 20 11.67 -12.78 2.32
C LYS A 20 11.93 -11.79 3.46
N LYS A 21 11.95 -10.49 3.18
CA LYS A 21 12.20 -9.44 4.18
C LYS A 21 11.08 -9.30 5.21
N LEU A 22 9.86 -9.72 4.89
CA LEU A 22 8.74 -9.82 5.83
C LEU A 22 8.78 -11.10 6.68
N GLY A 23 9.77 -11.97 6.48
CA GLY A 23 9.94 -13.18 7.30
C GLY A 23 8.85 -14.22 7.09
N CYS A 24 8.31 -14.33 5.87
CA CYS A 24 7.38 -15.37 5.49
C CYS A 24 8.06 -16.75 5.52
N LYS A 25 7.54 -17.67 6.36
CA LYS A 25 8.08 -19.03 6.52
C LYS A 25 7.50 -19.97 5.46
N ARG A 26 8.23 -21.03 5.13
CA ARG A 26 7.90 -22.00 4.07
C ARG A 26 6.55 -22.70 4.28
N ASN A 27 6.20 -23.03 5.52
CA ASN A 27 4.96 -23.73 5.88
C ASN A 27 3.72 -22.83 5.86
N GLN A 28 3.87 -21.51 5.77
CA GLN A 28 2.78 -20.57 5.92
C GLN A 28 2.04 -20.34 4.60
N THR A 29 0.71 -20.20 4.71
CA THR A 29 -0.13 -19.71 3.61
C THR A 29 -0.08 -18.18 3.57
N LEU A 30 0.22 -17.62 2.39
CA LEU A 30 0.18 -16.18 2.15
C LEU A 30 -1.12 -15.81 1.44
N HIS A 31 -1.71 -14.67 1.86
CA HIS A 31 -2.98 -14.17 1.35
C HIS A 31 -2.77 -12.90 0.54
N PHE A 32 -3.37 -12.86 -0.63
CA PHE A 32 -3.31 -11.78 -1.59
C PHE A 32 -4.71 -11.30 -1.94
N THR A 33 -4.82 -10.02 -2.29
CA THR A 33 -6.06 -9.44 -2.79
C THR A 33 -5.75 -8.76 -4.11
N LEU A 34 -6.44 -9.15 -5.17
CA LEU A 34 -6.43 -8.44 -6.44
C LEU A 34 -7.65 -7.52 -6.45
N VAL A 35 -7.44 -6.27 -6.83
CA VAL A 35 -8.51 -5.28 -6.95
C VAL A 35 -8.47 -4.70 -8.36
N HIS A 36 -9.57 -4.77 -9.09
CA HIS A 36 -9.72 -4.14 -10.39
C HIS A 36 -9.80 -2.63 -10.19
N ASP A 37 -8.68 -1.97 -10.46
CA ASP A 37 -8.44 -0.59 -10.06
C ASP A 37 -9.25 0.43 -10.90
N THR A 38 -9.81 0.00 -12.04
CA THR A 38 -10.56 0.85 -12.99
C THR A 38 -12.08 0.74 -12.85
N MET A 39 -12.59 -0.20 -12.05
CA MET A 39 -14.04 -0.33 -11.84
C MET A 39 -14.48 0.68 -10.78
N ALA A 40 -15.37 1.59 -11.17
CA ALA A 40 -15.97 2.57 -10.25
C ALA A 40 -16.63 1.86 -9.04
N ARG A 41 -16.86 2.60 -7.96
CA ARG A 41 -17.55 2.07 -6.76
C ARG A 41 -19.05 1.81 -6.99
N VAL A 42 -19.61 2.33 -8.08
CA VAL A 42 -21.03 2.21 -8.43
C VAL A 42 -21.30 0.83 -9.03
N PRO A 43 -22.41 0.15 -8.68
CA PRO A 43 -22.76 -1.13 -9.28
C PRO A 43 -23.17 -0.87 -10.73
N VAL A 44 -22.36 -1.34 -11.69
CA VAL A 44 -22.83 -1.50 -13.07
C VAL A 44 -23.50 -2.88 -13.12
N GLN A 45 -24.71 -2.94 -13.68
CA GLN A 45 -25.50 -4.17 -13.81
C GLN A 45 -24.65 -5.31 -14.42
N PRO A 46 -24.80 -6.55 -13.93
CA PRO A 46 -23.98 -7.66 -14.38
C PRO A 46 -24.38 -8.10 -15.80
N THR A 47 -23.51 -7.85 -16.78
CA THR A 47 -23.48 -8.66 -18.00
C THR A 47 -22.82 -10.01 -17.70
N SER A 48 -23.12 -11.05 -18.50
CA SER A 48 -22.72 -12.44 -18.27
C SER A 48 -21.19 -12.69 -18.15
N HIS A 49 -20.37 -11.67 -18.40
CA HIS A 49 -18.90 -11.67 -18.30
C HIS A 49 -18.35 -10.77 -17.17
N SER A 50 -19.15 -10.47 -16.13
CA SER A 50 -18.75 -9.51 -15.09
C SER A 50 -17.42 -9.89 -14.40
N LYS A 51 -16.37 -9.08 -14.60
CA LYS A 51 -15.09 -9.22 -13.89
C LYS A 51 -15.34 -8.91 -12.41
N LYS A 52 -15.06 -9.86 -11.51
CA LYS A 52 -15.13 -9.62 -10.06
C LYS A 52 -14.20 -8.47 -9.67
N ARG A 53 -14.75 -7.41 -9.08
CA ARG A 53 -14.00 -6.21 -8.66
C ARG A 53 -12.83 -6.52 -7.72
N ALA A 54 -13.00 -7.47 -6.82
CA ALA A 54 -11.92 -7.93 -5.95
C ALA A 54 -11.93 -9.46 -5.84
N MET A 55 -10.75 -10.05 -5.71
CA MET A 55 -10.59 -11.48 -5.45
C MET A 55 -9.52 -11.72 -4.40
N THR A 56 -9.86 -12.55 -3.42
CA THR A 56 -8.89 -13.04 -2.43
C THR A 56 -8.28 -14.32 -2.96
N LEU A 57 -6.96 -14.35 -2.99
CA LEU A 57 -6.16 -15.46 -3.46
C LEU A 57 -5.18 -15.88 -2.37
N HIS A 58 -4.74 -17.12 -2.42
CA HIS A 58 -3.78 -17.63 -1.45
C HIS A 58 -2.78 -18.58 -2.10
N LYS A 59 -1.66 -18.80 -1.40
CA LYS A 59 -0.70 -19.85 -1.76
C LYS A 59 0.23 -20.18 -0.59
N LYS A 60 0.57 -21.45 -0.41
CA LYS A 60 1.62 -21.88 0.52
C LYS A 60 2.98 -21.36 0.04
N MET A 61 3.74 -20.76 0.95
CA MET A 61 5.04 -20.15 0.63
C MET A 61 6.02 -21.13 -0.02
N LYS A 62 6.04 -22.40 0.43
CA LYS A 62 6.89 -23.45 -0.16
C LYS A 62 6.63 -23.75 -1.64
N LEU A 63 5.43 -23.42 -2.13
CA LEU A 63 5.00 -23.66 -3.53
C LEU A 63 5.14 -22.41 -4.41
N MET A 64 5.59 -21.28 -3.85
CA MET A 64 5.66 -20.00 -4.56
C MET A 64 6.70 -20.03 -5.68
N GLU A 65 6.32 -19.69 -6.90
CA GLU A 65 7.25 -19.59 -8.02
C GLU A 65 8.19 -18.39 -7.88
N TYR A 66 9.38 -18.51 -8.48
CA TYR A 66 10.42 -17.49 -8.34
C TYR A 66 10.32 -16.34 -9.34
N ARG A 67 9.67 -16.56 -10.49
CA ARG A 67 9.59 -15.62 -11.62
C ARG A 67 8.16 -15.12 -11.76
N LEU A 68 7.98 -13.79 -11.84
CA LEU A 68 6.66 -13.16 -11.97
C LEU A 68 5.79 -13.74 -13.09
N PRO A 69 6.31 -14.05 -14.30
CA PRO A 69 5.49 -14.65 -15.35
C PRO A 69 4.91 -16.02 -15.01
N ARG A 70 5.51 -16.73 -14.04
CA ARG A 70 5.09 -18.08 -13.62
C ARG A 70 4.25 -18.08 -12.35
N ILE A 71 4.13 -16.95 -11.65
CA ILE A 71 3.41 -16.91 -10.38
C ILE A 71 1.92 -17.08 -10.62
N LYS A 72 1.38 -18.20 -10.12
CA LYS A 72 -0.05 -18.51 -10.08
C LYS A 72 -0.50 -18.58 -8.62
N LEU A 73 -1.53 -17.83 -8.24
CA LEU A 73 -2.15 -17.92 -6.91
C LEU A 73 -3.48 -18.67 -7.01
N LEU A 74 -3.97 -19.22 -5.90
CA LEU A 74 -5.18 -20.04 -5.90
C LEU A 74 -6.38 -19.25 -5.37
N THR A 75 -7.55 -19.44 -5.98
CA THR A 75 -8.84 -19.07 -5.36
C THR A 75 -9.15 -20.05 -4.22
N TYR A 76 -10.21 -19.79 -3.44
CA TYR A 76 -10.68 -20.77 -2.43
C TYR A 76 -11.13 -22.10 -3.04
N ALA A 77 -11.64 -22.09 -4.28
CA ALA A 77 -11.96 -23.29 -5.04
C ALA A 77 -10.73 -23.90 -5.75
N ASN A 78 -9.51 -23.58 -5.28
CA ASN A 78 -8.23 -24.07 -5.82
C ASN A 78 -7.98 -23.76 -7.30
N LYS A 79 -8.72 -22.82 -7.91
CA LYS A 79 -8.48 -22.42 -9.30
C LYS A 79 -7.20 -21.56 -9.40
N PRO A 80 -6.25 -21.91 -10.28
CA PRO A 80 -5.04 -21.12 -10.46
C PRO A 80 -5.30 -19.83 -11.22
N ILE A 81 -4.76 -18.72 -10.72
CA ILE A 81 -4.88 -17.37 -11.28
C ILE A 81 -3.48 -16.84 -11.60
N PRO A 82 -3.14 -16.63 -12.89
CA PRO A 82 -1.85 -16.09 -13.30
C PRO A 82 -1.75 -14.61 -12.91
N LEU A 83 -0.87 -14.31 -11.97
CA LEU A 83 -0.86 -13.02 -11.28
C LEU A 83 -0.40 -11.86 -12.18
N LEU A 84 0.63 -12.10 -13.00
CA LEU A 84 1.14 -11.09 -13.92
C LEU A 84 0.13 -10.78 -15.04
N LEU A 85 -0.61 -11.78 -15.52
CA LEU A 85 -1.65 -11.59 -16.54
C LEU A 85 -2.79 -10.75 -15.98
N ARG A 86 -3.32 -11.08 -14.80
CA ARG A 86 -4.34 -10.24 -14.15
C ARG A 86 -3.86 -8.83 -13.85
N ASN A 87 -2.58 -8.65 -13.53
CA ASN A 87 -2.01 -7.31 -13.39
C ASN A 87 -1.93 -6.54 -14.73
N LYS A 88 -1.84 -7.22 -15.87
CA LYS A 88 -2.01 -6.59 -17.20
C LYS A 88 -3.47 -6.22 -17.45
N ASP A 89 -4.41 -7.07 -17.03
CA ASP A 89 -5.86 -6.87 -17.19
C ASP A 89 -6.47 -5.76 -16.30
N GLY A 90 -5.66 -5.01 -15.54
CA GLY A 90 -6.12 -3.89 -14.72
C GLY A 90 -6.22 -4.16 -13.22
N TYR A 91 -5.85 -5.35 -12.73
CA TYR A 91 -5.85 -5.63 -11.29
C TYR A 91 -4.57 -5.14 -10.61
N ALA A 92 -4.69 -4.34 -9.54
CA ALA A 92 -3.59 -4.14 -8.62
C ALA A 92 -3.43 -5.35 -7.69
N VAL A 93 -2.18 -5.64 -7.31
CA VAL A 93 -1.83 -6.79 -6.47
C VAL A 93 -1.48 -6.31 -5.06
N PHE A 94 -2.24 -6.79 -4.08
CA PHE A 94 -2.01 -6.53 -2.67
C PHE A 94 -1.74 -7.84 -1.92
N MET A 95 -1.05 -7.74 -0.79
CA MET A 95 -0.79 -8.84 0.13
C MET A 95 -1.20 -8.44 1.54
N THR A 96 -1.83 -9.36 2.29
CA THR A 96 -1.99 -9.19 3.74
C THR A 96 -0.62 -9.34 4.40
N ILE A 97 -0.17 -8.34 5.15
CA ILE A 97 1.19 -8.33 5.69
C ILE A 97 1.32 -9.21 6.94
N ASN A 98 0.43 -9.03 7.91
CA ASN A 98 0.44 -9.87 9.12
C ASN A 98 -0.17 -11.23 8.84
N TYR A 99 0.23 -12.22 9.63
CA TYR A 99 -0.06 -13.61 9.34
C TYR A 99 -1.31 -14.10 10.07
N ARG A 100 -2.13 -14.81 9.32
CA ARG A 100 -3.25 -15.64 9.74
C ARG A 100 -3.27 -16.87 8.83
N GLU A 101 -3.67 -18.02 9.35
CA GLU A 101 -3.70 -19.25 8.55
C GLU A 101 -4.82 -19.18 7.51
N LYS A 102 -6.04 -18.91 7.97
CA LYS A 102 -7.22 -18.75 7.12
C LYS A 102 -7.44 -17.28 6.80
N ALA A 103 -7.92 -16.98 5.60
CA ALA A 103 -8.18 -15.62 5.15
C ALA A 103 -9.30 -14.89 5.91
N ARG A 104 -10.13 -15.59 6.68
CA ARG A 104 -11.13 -15.01 7.61
C ARG A 104 -10.92 -15.49 9.05
N GLY A 105 -9.73 -15.99 9.37
CA GLY A 105 -9.38 -16.43 10.73
C GLY A 105 -8.53 -15.41 11.48
N ASP A 106 -8.23 -15.76 12.73
CA ASP A 106 -7.45 -14.92 13.64
C ASP A 106 -6.01 -14.72 13.18
N PHE A 107 -5.48 -13.54 13.51
CA PHE A 107 -4.08 -13.26 13.33
C PHE A 107 -3.25 -14.04 14.34
N GLN A 108 -2.19 -14.66 13.85
CA GLN A 108 -1.26 -15.45 14.66
C GLN A 108 0.06 -14.72 14.88
N LYS A 109 0.40 -13.73 14.03
CA LYS A 109 1.69 -13.03 14.12
C LYS A 109 1.70 -11.67 13.46
N VAL A 110 2.28 -10.69 14.17
CA VAL A 110 2.74 -9.42 13.58
C VAL A 110 4.05 -9.66 12.82
N ARG A 111 4.02 -9.55 11.48
CA ARG A 111 5.24 -9.64 10.64
C ARG A 111 5.93 -8.30 10.50
N ALA A 112 5.16 -7.22 10.50
CA ALA A 112 5.69 -5.88 10.36
C ALA A 112 4.71 -4.89 10.96
N HIS A 113 5.27 -3.79 11.46
CA HIS A 113 4.55 -2.51 11.53
C HIS A 113 4.72 -1.78 10.21
N PHE A 114 3.74 -0.99 9.78
CA PHE A 114 3.79 -0.37 8.45
C PHE A 114 3.02 0.93 8.35
N ILE A 115 3.45 1.85 7.49
CA ILE A 115 2.72 3.08 7.20
C ILE A 115 2.47 3.21 5.70
N ASP A 116 1.37 3.86 5.34
CA ASP A 116 1.03 4.31 3.98
C ASP A 116 1.04 5.83 3.93
N VAL A 117 2.03 6.38 3.24
CA VAL A 117 2.22 7.81 3.07
C VAL A 117 1.71 8.17 1.68
N ASP A 118 0.56 8.84 1.60
CA ASP A 118 0.01 9.38 0.36
C ASP A 118 0.25 10.90 0.32
N LEU A 119 1.07 11.35 -0.63
CA LEU A 119 1.47 12.75 -0.77
C LEU A 119 0.70 13.47 -1.88
N ASN A 120 -0.26 12.81 -2.53
CA ASN A 120 -1.00 13.40 -3.64
C ASN A 120 -2.25 14.17 -3.18
N LYS A 121 -2.93 13.66 -2.15
CA LYS A 121 -4.20 14.22 -1.68
C LYS A 121 -4.01 15.23 -0.53
N ILE A 122 -4.79 16.31 -0.56
CA ILE A 122 -5.18 17.11 0.59
C ILE A 122 -6.65 16.75 0.84
N SER A 123 -7.00 16.35 2.06
CA SER A 123 -8.37 15.98 2.40
C SER A 123 -8.73 16.66 3.72
N GLU A 124 -9.62 17.64 3.62
CA GLU A 124 -10.04 18.49 4.74
C GLU A 124 -11.57 18.42 4.87
N TRP A 125 -12.09 18.71 6.06
CA TRP A 125 -13.51 18.65 6.38
C TRP A 125 -13.95 20.00 6.96
N PHE A 126 -15.08 20.50 6.49
CA PHE A 126 -15.63 21.79 6.87
C PHE A 126 -17.07 21.65 7.34
N HIS A 127 -17.49 22.58 8.20
CA HIS A 127 -18.87 22.62 8.72
C HIS A 127 -19.80 23.46 7.84
N SER A 128 -19.26 24.37 7.04
CA SER A 128 -20.00 25.20 6.08
C SER A 128 -19.44 25.04 4.66
N ILE A 129 -20.26 25.38 3.66
CA ILE A 129 -19.83 25.37 2.26
C ILE A 129 -18.91 26.55 1.97
N GLU A 130 -19.16 27.70 2.62
CA GLU A 130 -18.42 28.94 2.47
C GLU A 130 -16.95 28.77 2.88
N GLU A 131 -16.70 28.12 4.04
CA GLU A 131 -15.34 27.79 4.48
C GLU A 131 -14.63 26.86 3.49
N ALA A 132 -15.36 25.86 2.97
CA ALA A 132 -14.82 24.89 2.03
C ALA A 132 -14.48 25.54 0.68
N GLU A 133 -15.31 26.46 0.20
CA GLU A 133 -15.10 27.22 -1.02
C GLU A 133 -13.94 28.21 -0.88
N GLN A 134 -13.86 28.90 0.26
CA GLN A 134 -12.73 29.78 0.54
C GLN A 134 -11.41 28.99 0.53
N ARG A 135 -11.38 27.85 1.21
CA ARG A 135 -10.21 26.97 1.20
C ARG A 135 -9.87 26.44 -0.18
N MET A 136 -10.88 26.13 -1.00
CA MET A 136 -10.69 25.71 -2.38
C MET A 136 -9.99 26.80 -3.19
N LYS A 137 -10.43 28.05 -3.08
CA LYS A 137 -9.81 29.20 -3.77
C LYS A 137 -8.35 29.39 -3.34
N GLU A 138 -8.05 29.31 -2.04
CA GLU A 138 -6.68 29.37 -1.52
C GLU A 138 -5.79 28.28 -2.13
N LEU A 139 -6.26 27.03 -2.16
CA LEU A 139 -5.49 25.90 -2.70
C LEU A 139 -5.28 26.01 -4.21
N GLN A 140 -6.25 26.55 -4.94
CA GLN A 140 -6.13 26.80 -6.38
C GLN A 140 -5.14 27.94 -6.67
N ALA A 141 -5.11 28.96 -5.81
CA ALA A 141 -4.21 30.09 -5.92
C ALA A 141 -2.77 29.75 -5.49
N ASP A 142 -2.55 28.70 -4.68
CA ASP A 142 -1.23 28.31 -4.17
C ASP A 142 -0.30 27.76 -5.30
N PRO A 143 0.71 28.54 -5.74
CA PRO A 143 1.60 28.13 -6.82
C PRO A 143 2.60 27.05 -6.38
N VAL A 144 2.80 26.90 -5.06
CA VAL A 144 3.71 25.92 -4.46
C VAL A 144 3.08 24.54 -4.47
N GLU A 145 1.79 24.43 -4.18
CA GLU A 145 1.09 23.15 -4.11
C GLU A 145 0.74 22.56 -5.48
N LYS A 146 0.66 23.37 -6.54
CA LYS A 146 0.44 22.89 -7.92
C LYS A 146 -0.73 21.91 -8.00
N ILE A 147 -1.88 22.35 -7.52
CA ILE A 147 -3.13 21.59 -7.50
C ILE A 147 -3.58 21.35 -8.94
N LEU A 148 -3.96 20.10 -9.23
CA LEU A 148 -4.47 19.68 -10.54
C LEU A 148 -6.00 19.67 -10.57
N SER A 149 -6.63 19.31 -9.46
CA SER A 149 -8.09 19.28 -9.34
C SER A 149 -8.49 19.44 -7.88
N VAL A 150 -9.63 20.09 -7.64
CA VAL A 150 -10.30 20.12 -6.34
C VAL A 150 -11.71 19.57 -6.52
N THR A 151 -12.18 18.81 -5.54
CA THR A 151 -13.55 18.30 -5.49
C THR A 151 -14.13 18.59 -4.12
N LEU A 152 -15.27 19.27 -4.08
CA LEU A 152 -16.09 19.44 -2.90
C LEU A 152 -17.21 18.39 -2.93
N THR A 153 -17.43 17.71 -1.81
CA THR A 153 -18.49 16.71 -1.70
C THR A 153 -19.22 16.88 -0.38
N PRO A 154 -20.53 17.20 -0.40
CA PRO A 154 -21.32 17.23 0.82
C PRO A 154 -21.46 15.80 1.38
N THR A 155 -21.57 15.72 2.69
CA THR A 155 -21.68 14.46 3.41
C THR A 155 -23.07 14.32 4.00
N LYS A 156 -23.49 13.09 4.28
CA LYS A 156 -24.79 12.82 4.93
C LYS A 156 -24.93 13.47 6.32
N GLN A 157 -23.82 13.90 6.92
CA GLN A 157 -23.75 14.49 8.26
C GLN A 157 -23.72 16.02 8.22
N GLY A 158 -24.08 16.65 7.08
CA GLY A 158 -24.07 18.11 6.93
C GLY A 158 -22.68 18.75 6.82
N ARG A 159 -21.61 17.96 6.80
CA ARG A 159 -20.23 18.46 6.59
C ARG A 159 -19.84 18.43 5.12
N TYR A 160 -18.85 19.22 4.75
CA TYR A 160 -18.27 19.27 3.42
C TYR A 160 -16.89 18.66 3.41
N ARG A 161 -16.62 17.76 2.46
CA ARG A 161 -15.29 17.21 2.25
C ARG A 161 -14.63 17.88 1.06
N LEU A 162 -13.50 18.53 1.30
CA LEU A 162 -12.60 19.03 0.26
C LEU A 162 -11.55 17.98 -0.05
N LEU A 163 -11.42 17.59 -1.32
CA LEU A 163 -10.36 16.73 -1.83
C LEU A 163 -9.59 17.44 -2.94
N ALA A 164 -8.38 17.92 -2.65
CA ALA A 164 -7.48 18.48 -3.66
C ALA A 164 -6.40 17.46 -4.05
N LEU A 165 -6.19 17.28 -5.35
CA LEU A 165 -5.19 16.38 -5.90
C LEU A 165 -4.04 17.20 -6.50
N ARG A 166 -2.82 16.92 -6.05
CA ARG A 166 -1.60 17.58 -6.54
C ARG A 166 -1.16 17.02 -7.90
N SER A 167 -0.48 17.85 -8.68
CA SER A 167 0.19 17.44 -9.91
C SER A 167 1.27 16.35 -9.65
N ARG A 168 1.60 15.57 -10.69
CA ARG A 168 2.66 14.54 -10.60
C ARG A 168 4.02 15.15 -10.22
N ARG A 169 4.33 16.34 -10.75
CA ARG A 169 5.58 17.06 -10.46
C ARG A 169 5.67 17.41 -8.98
N ARG A 170 4.60 17.93 -8.38
CA ARG A 170 4.55 18.22 -6.94
C ARG A 170 4.70 16.95 -6.09
N VAL A 171 3.98 15.88 -6.41
CA VAL A 171 4.10 14.60 -5.70
C VAL A 171 5.55 14.11 -5.70
N GLN A 172 6.26 14.22 -6.82
CA GLN A 172 7.66 13.80 -6.89
C GLN A 172 8.60 14.67 -6.04
N GLN A 173 8.34 15.98 -5.95
CA GLN A 173 9.07 16.87 -5.04
C GLN A 173 8.80 16.50 -3.57
N LEU A 174 7.53 16.32 -3.20
CA LEU A 174 7.14 15.93 -1.84
C LEU A 174 7.71 14.58 -1.44
N LYS A 175 7.74 13.61 -2.35
CA LYS A 175 8.40 12.31 -2.15
C LYS A 175 9.86 12.46 -1.73
N ARG A 176 10.62 13.28 -2.46
CA ARG A 176 12.05 13.57 -2.14
C ARG A 176 12.17 14.26 -0.78
N ARG A 177 11.39 15.31 -0.55
CA ARG A 177 11.37 16.07 0.72
C ARG A 177 11.04 15.16 1.91
N PHE A 178 10.06 14.27 1.78
CA PHE A 178 9.68 13.31 2.81
C PHE A 178 10.85 12.39 3.20
N LEU A 179 11.56 11.82 2.22
CA LEU A 179 12.71 10.95 2.51
C LEU A 179 13.87 11.71 3.17
N ILE A 180 14.10 12.97 2.78
CA ILE A 180 15.12 13.83 3.39
C ILE A 180 14.73 14.14 4.85
N LYS A 181 13.52 14.67 5.06
CA LYS A 181 12.97 15.02 6.38
C LYS A 181 13.05 13.85 7.37
N HIS A 182 12.75 12.63 6.90
CA HIS A 182 12.70 11.45 7.74
C HIS A 182 13.91 10.51 7.60
N ARG A 183 15.02 10.96 6.98
CA ARG A 183 16.19 10.13 6.65
C ARG A 183 16.70 9.31 7.84
N LYS A 184 16.94 9.97 9.00
CA LYS A 184 17.46 9.34 10.22
C LYS A 184 16.55 8.24 10.77
N HIS A 185 15.23 8.46 10.70
CA HIS A 185 14.21 7.53 11.20
C HIS A 185 14.00 6.34 10.27
N LEU A 186 14.08 6.56 8.96
CA LEU A 186 13.74 5.55 7.97
C LEU A 186 14.95 4.72 7.50
N ARG A 187 16.20 5.08 7.82
CA ARG A 187 17.41 4.40 7.28
C ARG A 187 17.40 2.87 7.37
N THR A 188 16.75 2.30 8.38
CA THR A 188 16.65 0.85 8.62
C THR A 188 15.33 0.21 8.18
N SER A 189 14.38 0.99 7.66
CA SER A 189 13.08 0.50 7.19
C SER A 189 13.13 0.02 5.74
N LEU A 190 12.25 -0.92 5.42
CA LEU A 190 11.95 -1.32 4.05
C LEU A 190 11.03 -0.27 3.44
N ILE A 191 11.45 0.37 2.34
CA ILE A 191 10.63 1.35 1.61
C ILE A 191 10.24 0.80 0.26
N VAL A 192 8.93 0.77 0.03
CA VAL A 192 8.31 0.50 -1.26
C VAL A 192 7.70 1.80 -1.77
N GLU A 193 8.12 2.24 -2.94
CA GLU A 193 7.53 3.40 -3.61
C GLU A 193 6.28 2.98 -4.37
N THR A 194 5.19 3.68 -4.09
CA THR A 194 3.91 3.58 -4.80
C THR A 194 3.70 4.81 -5.67
N LYS A 195 2.57 4.91 -6.38
CA LYS A 195 2.31 6.04 -7.29
C LYS A 195 2.37 7.39 -6.57
N ASN A 196 1.65 7.51 -5.46
CA ASN A 196 1.45 8.78 -4.77
C ASN A 196 2.34 8.99 -3.53
N GLY A 197 3.11 7.98 -3.12
CA GLY A 197 4.03 8.11 -2.00
C GLY A 197 4.75 6.81 -1.68
N TYR A 198 4.69 6.36 -0.43
CA TYR A 198 5.48 5.24 0.07
C TYR A 198 4.66 4.32 0.98
N HIS A 199 4.83 3.02 0.78
CA HIS A 199 4.57 2.04 1.84
C HIS A 199 5.89 1.75 2.54
N ILE A 200 5.92 1.90 3.86
CA ILE A 200 7.14 1.72 4.66
C ILE A 200 6.87 0.65 5.71
N TYR A 201 7.81 -0.28 5.86
CA TYR A 201 7.67 -1.43 6.74
C TYR A 201 8.85 -1.55 7.69
N TRP A 202 8.55 -1.92 8.93
CA TRP A 202 9.51 -2.37 9.93
C TRP A 202 9.19 -3.83 10.26
N ALA A 203 9.96 -4.76 9.69
CA ALA A 203 9.79 -6.19 9.95
C ALA A 203 10.00 -6.50 11.44
N ILE A 204 9.14 -7.33 12.02
CA ILE A 204 9.07 -7.66 13.44
C ILE A 204 9.38 -9.14 13.68
N ARG A 205 10.20 -9.41 14.70
CA ARG A 205 10.34 -10.71 15.37
C ARG A 205 9.59 -10.67 16.69
N ASN A 206 8.94 -11.78 17.05
CA ASN A 206 8.24 -11.98 18.32
C ASN A 206 7.25 -10.82 18.64
N GLY A 207 6.46 -10.41 17.64
CA GLY A 207 5.54 -9.29 17.79
C GLY A 207 4.23 -9.72 18.45
N SER A 208 3.84 -9.02 19.51
CA SER A 208 2.54 -9.16 20.17
C SER A 208 1.44 -8.50 19.33
N LEU A 209 0.31 -9.19 19.20
CA LEU A 209 -0.90 -8.68 18.54
C LEU A 209 -1.51 -7.51 19.32
N GLY A 210 -1.59 -7.62 20.65
CA GLY A 210 -2.18 -6.58 21.52
C GLY A 210 -1.45 -5.24 21.47
N ARG A 211 -0.14 -5.26 21.16
CA ARG A 211 0.66 -4.03 20.97
C ARG A 211 0.57 -3.46 19.56
N PHE A 212 -0.12 -4.12 18.63
CA PHE A 212 -0.10 -3.71 17.24
C PHE A 212 -0.70 -2.33 17.06
N VAL A 213 -1.94 -2.14 17.53
CA VAL A 213 -2.72 -0.92 17.29
C VAL A 213 -2.07 0.32 17.90
N SER A 214 -1.60 0.27 19.15
CA SER A 214 -0.98 1.42 19.81
C SER A 214 0.30 1.88 19.10
N ILE A 215 1.19 0.94 18.75
CA ILE A 215 2.41 1.25 17.98
C ILE A 215 2.05 1.79 16.59
N GLN A 216 1.04 1.21 15.95
CA GLN A 216 0.61 1.60 14.62
C GLN A 216 0.02 3.02 14.61
N LYS A 217 -0.78 3.39 15.63
CA LYS A 217 -1.27 4.76 15.85
C LYS A 217 -0.12 5.74 16.11
N ALA A 218 0.86 5.36 16.93
CA ALA A 218 2.05 6.20 17.17
C ALA A 218 2.86 6.45 15.89
N LEU A 219 3.00 5.43 15.03
CA LEU A 219 3.64 5.58 13.72
C LEU A 219 2.84 6.50 12.79
N VAL A 220 1.51 6.37 12.77
CA VAL A 220 0.61 7.25 12.00
C VAL A 220 0.84 8.70 12.38
N ARG A 221 0.82 9.02 13.69
CA ARG A 221 1.08 10.37 14.20
C ARG A 221 2.47 10.87 13.79
N LYS A 222 3.51 10.07 14.03
CA LYS A 222 4.90 10.48 13.80
C LYS A 222 5.21 10.81 12.33
N PHE A 223 4.59 10.10 11.39
CA PHE A 223 4.89 10.21 9.96
C PHE A 223 3.76 10.84 9.14
N ASN A 224 2.68 11.29 9.77
CA ASN A 224 1.47 11.76 9.11
C ASN A 224 0.97 10.77 8.03
N SER A 225 0.86 9.50 8.42
CA SER A 225 0.40 8.42 7.54
C SER A 225 -1.13 8.37 7.48
N ASP A 226 -1.69 7.61 6.52
CA ASP A 226 -3.12 7.32 6.48
C ASP A 226 -3.60 6.69 7.80
N PRO A 227 -4.55 7.30 8.53
CA PRO A 227 -4.99 6.83 9.84
C PRO A 227 -5.75 5.50 9.78
N SER A 228 -6.24 5.10 8.61
CA SER A 228 -6.89 3.80 8.43
C SER A 228 -5.92 2.62 8.51
N ILE A 229 -4.60 2.85 8.49
CA ILE A 229 -3.57 1.81 8.48
C ILE A 229 -3.37 1.10 9.84
N THR A 230 -4.40 1.04 10.69
CA THR A 230 -4.33 0.57 12.07
C THR A 230 -4.81 -0.87 12.29
N ASP A 231 -5.34 -1.52 11.25
CA ASP A 231 -5.83 -2.89 11.33
C ASP A 231 -4.77 -3.94 10.94
N LEU A 232 -4.76 -5.08 11.65
CA LEU A 232 -3.83 -6.18 11.39
C LEU A 232 -3.97 -6.77 9.97
N GLY A 233 -5.17 -6.73 9.41
CA GLY A 233 -5.51 -7.31 8.11
C GLY A 233 -5.27 -6.42 6.91
N ARG A 234 -4.63 -5.26 7.13
CA ARG A 234 -4.41 -4.29 6.08
C ARG A 234 -3.61 -4.91 4.94
N VAL A 235 -4.17 -4.78 3.75
CA VAL A 235 -3.55 -5.24 2.51
C VAL A 235 -2.68 -4.14 1.91
N MET A 236 -1.47 -4.51 1.49
CA MET A 236 -0.48 -3.56 1.00
C MET A 236 0.01 -3.95 -0.41
N ARG A 237 0.30 -2.94 -1.23
CA ARG A 237 0.77 -3.15 -2.61
C ARG A 237 2.08 -3.92 -2.65
N VAL A 238 2.15 -4.88 -3.57
CA VAL A 238 3.31 -5.76 -3.72
C VAL A 238 4.27 -5.21 -4.81
N PRO A 239 5.58 -5.08 -4.52
CA PRO A 239 6.57 -4.69 -5.52
C PRO A 239 6.67 -5.67 -6.70
N GLY A 240 6.98 -5.14 -7.88
CA GLY A 240 7.09 -5.91 -9.13
C GLY A 240 5.80 -5.92 -9.96
N PHE A 241 4.71 -5.34 -9.46
CA PHE A 241 3.44 -5.17 -10.16
C PHE A 241 3.09 -3.70 -10.37
N TYR A 242 2.29 -3.43 -11.39
CA TYR A 242 1.77 -2.08 -11.65
C TYR A 242 0.58 -1.77 -10.75
N HIS A 243 0.55 -0.56 -10.20
CA HIS A 243 -0.66 0.13 -9.76
C HIS A 243 -1.46 0.52 -11.02
N ARG A 244 -2.76 0.22 -11.06
CA ARG A 244 -3.59 0.29 -12.27
C ARG A 244 -4.75 1.30 -12.21
N LYS A 245 -4.90 2.06 -11.12
CA LYS A 245 -5.99 3.03 -10.91
C LYS A 245 -6.18 4.05 -12.02
N ASN A 246 -5.12 4.43 -12.72
CA ASN A 246 -5.22 5.21 -13.95
C ASN A 246 -4.56 4.40 -15.07
N PRO A 247 -5.33 3.81 -16.00
CA PRO A 247 -4.80 3.03 -17.12
C PRO A 247 -3.85 3.80 -18.02
N ALA A 248 -4.07 5.10 -18.23
CA ALA A 248 -3.21 5.99 -19.00
C ALA A 248 -1.91 6.36 -18.25
N SER A 249 -1.79 5.99 -16.97
CA SER A 249 -0.61 6.27 -16.16
C SER A 249 -0.39 5.16 -15.11
N PRO A 250 -0.04 3.94 -15.56
CA PRO A 250 0.27 2.84 -14.66
C PRO A 250 1.60 3.14 -13.95
N TYR A 251 1.71 2.70 -12.71
CA TYR A 251 2.92 2.95 -11.91
C TYR A 251 3.51 1.65 -11.39
N LEU A 252 4.76 1.35 -11.76
CA LEU A 252 5.44 0.15 -11.26
C LEU A 252 5.80 0.33 -9.77
N VAL A 253 5.13 -0.43 -8.91
CA VAL A 253 5.46 -0.49 -7.48
C VAL A 253 6.83 -1.12 -7.32
N ARG A 254 7.76 -0.42 -6.67
CA ARG A 254 9.17 -0.84 -6.58
C ARG A 254 9.76 -0.61 -5.21
N VAL A 255 10.71 -1.46 -4.83
CA VAL A 255 11.50 -1.27 -3.60
C VAL A 255 12.52 -0.16 -3.84
N LYS A 256 12.50 0.87 -2.99
CA LYS A 256 13.48 1.95 -2.98
C LYS A 256 14.65 1.68 -2.04
N ARG A 257 14.37 1.02 -0.92
CA ARG A 257 15.39 0.65 0.05
C ARG A 257 15.00 -0.64 0.73
N TRP A 258 15.96 -1.55 0.83
CA TRP A 258 15.81 -2.74 1.66
C TRP A 258 16.05 -2.37 3.13
N GLY A 259 15.16 -2.83 4.01
CA GLY A 259 15.34 -2.67 5.45
C GLY A 259 16.51 -3.51 5.99
N ARG A 260 16.79 -3.33 7.28
CA ARG A 260 17.88 -4.02 8.00
C ARG A 260 17.81 -5.55 7.91
N LYS A 261 18.92 -6.25 8.19
CA LYS A 261 19.00 -7.72 8.11
C LYS A 261 18.15 -8.41 9.19
N ARG A 262 18.33 -8.04 10.45
CA ARG A 262 17.59 -8.60 11.61
C ARG A 262 16.26 -7.87 11.83
N PRO A 263 15.09 -8.52 11.88
CA PRO A 263 13.82 -7.85 12.23
C PRO A 263 13.86 -7.19 13.62
N PHE A 264 13.08 -6.14 13.83
CA PHE A 264 12.91 -5.45 15.12
C PHE A 264 12.12 -6.30 16.12
N THR A 265 12.39 -6.18 17.41
CA THR A 265 11.32 -6.36 18.40
C THR A 265 10.44 -5.11 18.42
N GLN A 266 9.21 -5.22 18.92
CA GLN A 266 8.36 -4.04 19.06
C GLN A 266 8.99 -3.00 20.02
N ALA A 267 9.64 -3.43 21.09
CA ALA A 267 10.36 -2.55 22.02
C ALA A 267 11.55 -1.83 21.35
N GLU A 268 12.36 -2.55 20.57
CA GLU A 268 13.45 -1.95 19.78
C GLU A 268 12.91 -0.88 18.82
N LEU A 269 11.77 -1.13 18.17
CA LEU A 269 11.15 -0.18 17.24
C LEU A 269 10.68 1.08 17.96
N ILE A 270 9.99 0.93 19.08
CA ILE A 270 9.50 2.04 19.91
C ILE A 270 10.67 2.92 20.34
N LYS A 271 11.72 2.34 20.93
CA LYS A 271 12.92 3.07 21.36
C LYS A 271 13.61 3.75 20.19
N ARG A 272 13.83 3.03 19.08
CA ARG A 272 14.57 3.53 17.91
C ARG A 272 13.91 4.74 17.24
N LEU A 273 12.57 4.79 17.28
CA LEU A 273 11.78 5.85 16.69
C LEU A 273 11.26 6.85 17.72
N ALA A 274 11.58 6.69 19.01
CA ALA A 274 11.01 7.50 20.09
C ALA A 274 9.49 7.65 19.92
N LEU A 275 8.78 6.52 19.96
CA LEU A 275 7.32 6.48 19.82
C LEU A 275 6.64 6.69 21.18
N THR A 276 5.74 7.67 21.26
CA THR A 276 4.77 7.81 22.34
C THR A 276 3.51 7.03 21.96
N LEU A 277 3.17 6.00 22.73
CA LEU A 277 2.07 5.09 22.45
C LEU A 277 0.71 5.69 22.82
#